data_AF-A0A538E487-F1
#
_entry.id   AF-A0A538E487-F1
#
_cell.length_a   1.000
_cell.length_b   1.000
_cell.length_c   1.000
_cell.angle_alpha   90.00
_cell.angle_beta   90.00
_cell.angle_gamma   90.00
#
_symmetry.space_group_name_H-M   'P 1'
#
loop_
_entity.id
_entity.type
_entity.pdbx_description
1 polymer ?
#
loop_
_entity_poly.entity_id
_entity_poly.type
_entity_poly.pdbx_seq_one_letter_code
_entity_poly.pdbx_strand_id
1 'polypeptide(L)'
;ELGPCPRCGAETGEIIRENSKAYGCTSWKSREEPGCGFVVWKKVASRTLTPEIARQLIEERRTREVLSGFRSRGGKPFRARLVLNDEDKIEFEFPVRAQTKEPAAAE
;
A
#
# COMPACT_ATOMS: atom_id res chain seq x y z
N GLU A 1 9.33 -2.98 13.58
CA GLU A 1 8.65 -1.77 13.06
C GLU A 1 9.01 -1.56 11.59
N LEU A 2 8.22 -0.78 10.84
CA LEU A 2 8.53 -0.42 9.45
C LEU A 2 9.13 0.99 9.30
N GLY A 3 8.73 1.93 10.16
CA GLY A 3 9.16 3.32 10.09
C GLY A 3 8.16 4.27 10.75
N PRO A 4 8.45 5.59 10.82
CA PRO A 4 7.50 6.59 11.31
C PRO A 4 6.26 6.65 10.44
N CYS A 5 5.10 6.90 11.05
CA CYS A 5 3.85 7.02 10.32
C CYS A 5 3.87 8.28 9.44
N PRO A 6 3.57 8.17 8.13
CA PRO A 6 3.58 9.34 7.24
C PRO A 6 2.43 10.31 7.53
N ARG A 7 1.38 9.88 8.25
CA ARG A 7 0.20 10.70 8.58
C ARG A 7 0.40 11.53 9.84
N CYS A 8 0.74 10.88 10.95
CA CYS A 8 0.87 11.52 12.26
C CYS A 8 2.29 11.45 12.83
N GLY A 9 3.15 10.56 12.34
CA GLY A 9 4.44 10.26 12.96
C GLY A 9 5.40 11.45 13.02
N ALA A 10 5.22 12.44 12.12
CA ALA A 10 5.95 13.69 12.16
C ALA A 10 5.54 14.60 13.36
N GLU A 11 4.30 14.50 13.82
CA GLU A 11 3.75 15.31 14.91
C GLU A 11 3.74 14.56 16.25
N THR A 12 3.28 13.30 16.24
CA THR A 12 3.07 12.48 17.45
C THR A 12 4.23 11.53 17.74
N GLY A 13 5.18 11.36 16.82
CA GLY A 13 6.28 10.40 16.95
C GLY A 13 5.85 8.93 16.76
N GLU A 14 4.65 8.70 16.24
CA GLU A 14 4.10 7.36 16.07
C GLU A 14 4.71 6.61 14.89
N ILE A 15 4.78 5.29 15.02
CA ILE A 15 5.42 4.41 14.05
C ILE A 15 4.41 3.43 13.46
N ILE A 16 4.72 2.88 12.30
CA ILE A 16 3.95 1.79 11.72
C ILE A 16 4.47 0.46 12.27
N ARG A 17 3.55 -0.27 12.92
CA ARG A 17 3.79 -1.61 13.43
C ARG A 17 3.29 -2.64 12.44
N GLU A 18 4.10 -3.68 12.26
CA GLU A 18 3.68 -4.85 11.52
C GLU A 18 2.69 -5.68 12.33
N ASN A 19 1.56 -6.00 11.71
CA ASN A 19 0.55 -6.92 12.22
C ASN A 19 0.46 -8.15 11.30
N SER A 20 -0.25 -9.21 11.70
CA SER A 20 -0.35 -10.43 10.87
C SER A 20 -1.00 -10.20 9.50
N LYS A 21 -1.94 -9.25 9.41
CA LYS A 21 -2.75 -9.03 8.19
C LYS A 21 -2.54 -7.65 7.55
N ALA A 22 -1.98 -6.71 8.29
CA ALA A 22 -1.84 -5.31 7.87
C ALA A 22 -0.68 -4.65 8.62
N TYR A 23 -0.30 -3.47 8.17
CA TYR A 23 0.63 -2.56 8.80
C TYR A 23 -0.18 -1.37 9.31
N GLY A 24 -0.21 -1.18 10.62
CA GLY A 24 -1.05 -0.17 11.26
C GLY A 24 -0.20 0.82 12.04
N CYS A 25 -0.65 2.07 12.12
CA CYS A 25 -0.05 3.03 13.03
C CYS A 25 -0.26 2.61 14.48
N THR A 26 0.75 2.81 15.34
CA THR A 26 0.67 2.56 16.79
C THR A 26 -0.38 3.42 17.50
N SER A 27 -0.84 4.50 16.86
CA SER A 27 -1.96 5.34 17.32
C SER A 27 -3.28 4.61 17.42
N TRP A 28 -3.43 3.54 16.66
CA TRP A 28 -4.67 2.80 16.61
C TRP A 28 -4.93 2.13 17.96
N LYS A 29 -5.86 2.70 18.74
CA LYS A 29 -6.33 2.15 20.00
C LYS A 29 -7.49 1.19 19.75
N SER A 30 -8.58 1.69 19.16
CA SER A 30 -9.85 0.98 19.00
C SER A 30 -10.65 1.46 17.79
N ARG A 31 -11.78 0.82 17.48
CA ARG A 31 -12.74 1.27 16.45
C ARG A 31 -13.30 2.67 16.77
N GLU A 32 -13.54 2.91 18.06
CA GLU A 32 -14.12 4.15 18.58
C GLU A 32 -13.08 5.28 18.65
N GLU A 33 -11.81 4.90 18.82
CA GLU A 33 -10.67 5.81 18.87
C GLU A 33 -9.60 5.33 17.88
N PRO A 34 -9.79 5.60 16.58
CA PRO A 34 -8.84 5.18 15.55
C PRO A 34 -7.51 5.93 15.66
N GLY A 35 -7.47 7.06 16.40
CA GLY A 35 -6.31 7.95 16.45
C GLY A 35 -5.94 8.39 15.04
N CYS A 36 -4.71 8.11 14.64
CA CYS A 36 -4.24 8.28 13.26
C CYS A 36 -5.06 7.50 12.21
N GLY A 37 -5.65 6.34 12.53
CA GLY A 37 -6.48 5.57 11.58
C GLY A 37 -5.75 4.98 10.37
N PHE A 38 -4.42 5.16 10.26
CA PHE A 38 -3.62 4.67 9.14
C PHE A 38 -3.46 3.15 9.18
N VAL A 39 -3.88 2.49 8.09
CA VAL A 39 -3.76 1.03 7.94
C VAL A 39 -3.48 0.65 6.49
N VAL A 40 -2.42 -0.14 6.29
CA VAL A 40 -1.98 -0.65 4.99
C VAL A 40 -2.09 -2.17 5.01
N TRP A 41 -2.97 -2.74 4.20
CA TRP A 41 -3.14 -4.19 4.16
C TRP A 41 -1.89 -4.87 3.59
N LYS A 42 -1.48 -6.00 4.18
CA LYS A 42 -0.39 -6.83 3.61
C LYS A 42 -0.79 -7.44 2.28
N LYS A 43 -2.07 -7.68 2.07
CA LYS A 43 -2.61 -8.28 0.84
C LYS A 43 -3.24 -7.18 -0.01
N VAL A 44 -2.59 -6.84 -1.13
CA VAL A 44 -3.02 -5.81 -2.07
C VAL A 44 -3.12 -6.45 -3.46
N ALA A 45 -4.31 -6.40 -4.08
CA ALA A 45 -4.57 -6.99 -5.39
C ALA A 45 -4.03 -8.44 -5.55
N SER A 46 -4.33 -9.30 -4.58
CA SER A 46 -3.84 -10.70 -4.50
C SER A 46 -2.32 -10.90 -4.43
N ARG A 47 -1.56 -9.83 -4.19
CA ARG A 47 -0.13 -9.88 -3.88
C ARG A 47 0.09 -9.62 -2.39
N THR A 48 1.06 -10.31 -1.81
CA THR A 48 1.58 -9.99 -0.47
C THR A 48 2.67 -8.92 -0.60
N LEU A 49 2.48 -7.81 0.10
CA LEU A 49 3.48 -6.77 0.29
C LEU A 49 4.60 -7.29 1.20
N THR A 50 5.83 -7.20 0.71
CA THR A 50 7.01 -7.48 1.52
C THR A 50 7.29 -6.31 2.46
N PRO A 51 7.91 -6.56 3.63
CA PRO A 51 8.22 -5.51 4.59
C PRO A 51 9.10 -4.40 3.99
N GLU A 52 10.01 -4.73 3.08
CA GLU A 52 10.86 -3.74 2.39
C GLU A 52 10.04 -2.74 1.57
N ILE A 53 9.05 -3.24 0.83
CA ILE A 53 8.18 -2.40 0.00
C ILE A 53 7.22 -1.59 0.86
N ALA A 54 6.67 -2.20 1.91
CA ALA A 54 5.82 -1.49 2.87
C ALA A 54 6.59 -0.35 3.52
N ARG A 55 7.85 -0.59 3.93
CA ARG A 55 8.73 0.43 4.48
C ARG A 55 8.95 1.58 3.51
N GLN A 56 9.28 1.31 2.25
CA GLN A 56 9.43 2.37 1.23
C GLN A 56 8.13 3.16 1.04
N LEU A 57 6.99 2.47 0.94
CA LEU A 57 5.68 3.11 0.79
C LEU A 57 5.34 4.01 1.99
N ILE A 58 5.79 3.66 3.19
CA ILE A 58 5.56 4.44 4.42
C ILE A 58 6.52 5.63 4.50
N GLU A 59 7.81 5.44 4.23
CA GLU A 59 8.81 6.52 4.26
C GLU A 59 8.59 7.56 3.16
N GLU A 60 8.35 7.12 1.92
CA GLU A 60 8.25 8.03 0.78
C GLU A 60 6.82 8.32 0.32
N ARG A 61 5.80 7.73 0.98
CA ARG A 61 4.41 7.69 0.50
C ARG A 61 4.27 7.09 -0.92
N ARG A 62 5.32 6.46 -1.45
CA ARG A 62 5.34 5.83 -2.78
C ARG A 62 6.42 4.76 -2.87
N THR A 63 6.21 3.78 -3.72
CA THR A 63 7.24 2.77 -4.03
C THR A 63 8.14 3.27 -5.15
N ARG A 64 9.46 3.22 -4.94
CA ARG A 64 10.45 3.65 -5.94
C ARG A 64 10.37 2.82 -7.23
N GLU A 65 10.17 1.52 -7.05
CA GLU A 65 10.09 0.53 -8.11
C GLU A 65 8.65 0.17 -8.48
N VAL A 66 8.48 -0.30 -9.71
CA VAL A 66 7.20 -0.83 -10.20
C VAL A 66 7.06 -2.27 -9.70
N LEU A 67 6.08 -2.50 -8.85
CA LEU A 67 5.80 -3.81 -8.29
C LEU A 67 5.01 -4.67 -9.27
N SER A 68 5.40 -5.92 -9.43
CA SER A 68 4.76 -6.90 -10.31
C SER A 68 3.91 -7.94 -9.57
N GLY A 69 3.04 -8.66 -10.27
CA GLY A 69 2.29 -9.77 -9.64
C GLY A 69 1.04 -9.35 -8.87
N PHE A 70 0.58 -8.10 -9.05
CA PHE A 70 -0.80 -7.75 -8.72
C PHE A 70 -1.74 -8.41 -9.70
N ARG A 71 -2.91 -8.85 -9.26
CA ARG A 71 -3.98 -9.36 -10.12
C ARG A 71 -5.13 -8.39 -10.17
N SER A 72 -5.55 -8.05 -11.38
CA SER A 72 -6.74 -7.24 -11.61
C SER A 72 -7.99 -8.07 -11.32
N ARG A 73 -9.15 -7.42 -11.27
CA ARG A 73 -10.44 -8.08 -11.07
C ARG A 73 -10.72 -9.16 -12.14
N GLY A 74 -10.17 -9.00 -13.34
CA GLY A 74 -10.20 -10.01 -14.41
C GLY A 74 -9.12 -11.10 -14.30
N GLY A 75 -8.43 -11.26 -13.17
CA GLY A 75 -7.43 -12.31 -12.94
C GLY A 75 -6.07 -12.10 -13.62
N LYS A 76 -5.94 -11.09 -14.47
CA LYS A 76 -4.70 -10.76 -15.20
C LYS A 76 -3.64 -10.15 -14.29
N PRO A 77 -2.38 -10.63 -14.37
CA PRO A 77 -1.28 -10.04 -13.64
C PRO A 77 -0.89 -8.69 -14.25
N PHE A 78 -0.68 -7.67 -13.43
CA PHE A 78 -0.22 -6.36 -13.84
C PHE A 78 0.92 -5.86 -12.94
N ARG A 79 1.59 -4.81 -13.41
CA ARG A 79 2.65 -4.13 -12.66
C ARG A 79 2.28 -2.67 -12.47
N ALA A 80 2.43 -2.17 -11.25
CA ALA A 80 2.13 -0.78 -10.90
C ALA A 80 3.01 -0.35 -9.72
N ARG A 81 3.22 0.94 -9.56
CA ARG A 81 3.76 1.52 -8.33
C ARG A 81 2.61 1.70 -7.34
N LEU A 82 2.88 1.50 -6.06
CA LEU A 82 1.95 1.87 -5.02
C LEU A 82 2.28 3.29 -4.59
N VAL A 83 1.26 4.13 -4.58
CA VAL A 83 1.31 5.51 -4.11
C VAL A 83 0.27 5.66 -3.04
N LEU A 84 0.59 6.43 -2.01
CA LEU A 84 -0.28 6.66 -0.88
C LEU A 84 -0.85 8.05 -1.02
N ASN A 85 -2.16 8.13 -1.26
CA ASN A 85 -2.84 9.42 -1.44
C ASN A 85 -3.04 10.12 -0.08
N ASP A 86 -3.49 11.36 -0.11
CA ASP A 86 -3.69 12.21 1.06
C ASP A 86 -4.75 11.67 2.04
N GLU A 87 -5.65 10.81 1.56
CA GLU A 87 -6.60 10.05 2.39
C GLU A 87 -6.00 8.77 3.02
N ASP A 88 -4.70 8.56 2.87
CA ASP A 88 -3.97 7.38 3.35
C ASP A 88 -4.39 6.06 2.68
N LYS A 89 -4.96 6.20 1.49
CA LYS A 89 -5.38 5.09 0.63
C LYS A 89 -4.26 4.73 -0.33
N ILE A 90 -4.12 3.43 -0.57
CA ILE A 90 -3.18 2.90 -1.56
C ILE A 90 -3.80 3.05 -2.95
N GLU A 91 -3.14 3.82 -3.79
CA GLU A 91 -3.40 3.96 -5.22
C GLU A 91 -2.33 3.27 -6.06
N PHE A 92 -2.71 2.90 -7.29
CA PHE A 92 -1.83 2.23 -8.23
C PHE A 92 -1.43 3.20 -9.34
N GLU A 93 -0.16 3.61 -9.38
CA GLU A 93 0.40 4.39 -10.48
C GLU A 93 0.95 3.43 -11.54
N PHE A 94 0.31 3.43 -12.72
CA PHE A 94 0.74 2.63 -13.86
C PHE A 94 1.72 3.45 -14.72
N PRO A 95 2.94 2.96 -14.97
CA PRO A 95 3.84 3.65 -15.89
C PRO A 95 3.25 3.64 -17.32
N VAL A 96 3.29 4.80 -17.98
CA VAL A 96 2.63 5.09 -19.28
C VAL A 96 2.96 4.08 -20.39
N ARG A 97 4.09 3.36 -20.28
CA ARG A 97 4.57 2.36 -21.25
C ARG A 97 4.07 0.93 -20.99
N ALA A 98 3.35 0.68 -19.90
CA ALA A 98 2.78 -0.63 -19.57
C ALA A 98 1.38 -0.87 -20.19
N GLN A 99 0.94 0.00 -21.12
CA GLN A 99 -0.14 -0.30 -22.05
C GLN A 99 0.41 -1.17 -23.20
N THR A 100 0.79 -2.41 -22.90
CA THR A 100 0.91 -3.43 -23.95
C THR A 100 -0.26 -4.40 -23.81
N LYS A 101 -1.25 -4.18 -24.68
CA LYS A 101 -2.25 -5.12 -25.16
C LYS A 101 -3.17 -5.77 -24.11
N GLU A 102 -4.39 -5.24 -24.08
CA GLU A 102 -5.60 -6.06 -24.05
C GLU A 102 -5.46 -7.33 -24.92
N PRO A 103 -6.04 -8.45 -24.47
CA PRO A 103 -7.33 -8.85 -25.06
C PRO A 103 -8.43 -8.76 -23.98
N ALA A 104 -9.58 -8.11 -24.14
CA ALA A 104 -10.67 -8.33 -25.10
C ALA A 104 -11.08 -9.81 -25.22
N ALA A 105 -12.14 -10.19 -24.46
CA ALA A 105 -12.98 -11.39 -24.62
C ALA A 105 -12.26 -12.76 -24.56
N ALA A 106 -12.82 -13.93 -24.29
CA ALA A 106 -14.15 -14.49 -24.01
C ALA A 106 -13.86 -15.67 -23.03
N GLU A 107 -14.79 -16.20 -22.25
CA GLU A 107 -16.09 -16.79 -22.61
C GLU A 107 -16.96 -16.92 -21.36
#